data_AF-A0A839EYV0-F1
#
_entry.id   AF-A0A839EYV0-F1
#
_cell.length_a   1.000
_cell.length_b   1.000
_cell.length_c   1.000
_cell.angle_alpha   90.00
_cell.angle_beta   90.00
_cell.angle_gamma   90.00
#
_symmetry.space_group_name_H-M   'P 1'
#
loop_
_entity.id
_entity.type
_entity.pdbx_description
1 polymer ?
#
loop_
_entity_poly.entity_id
_entity_poly.type
_entity_poly.pdbx_seq_one_letter_code
_entity_poly.pdbx_strand_id
1 'polypeptide(L)'
;MALIYDENNKSDFTGSIDRINGTNAYLRHYANYLYLTFILANGTRVEKQDASKELIICERKMKFWQRHPRYVHEDAMRGIEQLKRDWDSKAA
;
A
#
# COMPACT_ATOMS: atom_id res chain seq x y z
N MET A 1 -8.95 8.65 -7.67
CA MET A 1 -8.02 8.64 -6.52
C MET A 1 -6.66 8.20 -7.06
N ALA A 2 -5.81 9.15 -7.44
CA ALA A 2 -4.54 8.86 -8.11
C ALA A 2 -3.45 8.63 -7.04
N LEU A 3 -2.99 7.39 -6.91
CA LEU A 3 -1.83 7.04 -6.08
C LEU A 3 -0.55 7.33 -6.86
N ILE A 4 -0.28 8.62 -7.08
CA ILE A 4 0.97 9.08 -7.67
C ILE A 4 1.90 9.36 -6.49
N TYR A 5 2.82 8.45 -6.20
CA TYR A 5 3.94 8.78 -5.33
C TYR A 5 4.91 9.60 -6.17
N ASP A 6 4.67 10.91 -6.20
CA ASP A 6 5.58 11.85 -6.83
C ASP A 6 6.96 11.75 -6.14
N GLU A 7 7.96 11.19 -6.83
CA GLU A 7 9.33 11.04 -6.32
C GLU A 7 9.96 12.40 -5.93
N ASN A 8 9.44 13.51 -6.47
CA ASN A 8 9.93 14.86 -6.19
C ASN A 8 9.15 15.59 -5.10
N ASN A 9 8.00 15.06 -4.68
CA ASN A 9 7.23 15.66 -3.59
C ASN A 9 7.68 15.08 -2.24
N LYS A 10 8.84 15.54 -1.76
CA LYS A 10 9.22 15.39 -0.36
C LYS A 10 8.32 16.29 0.48
N SER A 11 7.09 15.87 0.72
CA SER A 11 6.31 16.44 1.81
C SER A 11 7.05 16.05 3.10
N ASP A 12 7.78 17.00 3.69
CA ASP A 12 8.45 16.81 4.97
C ASP A 12 7.38 16.42 6.00
N PHE A 13 7.34 15.15 6.35
CA PHE A 13 6.43 14.66 7.37
C PHE A 13 6.88 15.24 8.71
N THR A 14 6.21 16.28 9.17
CA THR A 14 6.52 17.01 10.42
C THR A 14 5.99 16.30 11.68
N GLY A 15 5.39 15.12 11.55
CA GLY A 15 4.93 14.31 12.68
C GLY A 15 6.00 13.36 13.20
N SER A 16 5.93 12.98 14.48
CA SER A 16 6.73 11.84 14.97
C SER A 16 6.18 10.55 14.35
N ILE A 17 6.98 9.90 13.50
CA ILE A 17 6.63 8.62 12.86
C ILE A 17 6.20 7.59 13.91
N ASP A 18 6.84 7.59 15.07
CA ASP A 18 6.56 6.69 16.19
C ASP A 18 5.13 6.81 16.76
N ARG A 19 4.43 7.92 16.49
CA ARG A 19 3.04 8.11 16.93
C ARG A 19 2.03 7.47 15.98
N ILE A 20 2.44 7.12 14.76
CA ILE A 20 1.57 6.49 13.77
C ILE A 20 1.33 5.02 14.13
N ASN A 21 0.10 4.56 13.87
CA ASN A 21 -0.22 3.13 13.91
C ASN A 21 0.40 2.45 12.68
N GLY A 22 1.46 1.67 12.89
CA GLY A 22 2.20 1.00 11.83
C GLY A 22 1.36 -0.06 11.10
N THR A 23 0.43 -0.71 11.80
CA THR A 23 -0.52 -1.65 11.20
C THR A 23 -1.45 -0.97 10.20
N ASN A 24 -2.05 0.17 10.58
CA ASN A 24 -2.95 0.89 9.67
C ASN A 24 -2.22 1.42 8.44
N ALA A 25 -0.99 1.92 8.62
CA ALA A 25 -0.16 2.37 7.51
C ALA A 25 0.21 1.20 6.58
N TYR A 26 0.58 0.05 7.16
CA TYR A 26 0.83 -1.18 6.42
C TYR A 26 -0.39 -1.61 5.58
N LEU A 27 -1.58 -1.67 6.20
CA LEU A 27 -2.83 -2.06 5.52
C LEU A 27 -3.19 -1.10 4.38
N ARG A 28 -2.95 0.20 4.56
CA ARG A 28 -3.14 1.18 3.48
C ARG A 28 -2.23 0.88 2.28
N HIS A 29 -0.96 0.58 2.53
CA HIS A 29 -0.03 0.23 1.46
C HIS A 29 -0.36 -1.14 0.83
N TYR A 30 -0.92 -2.07 1.60
CA TYR A 30 -1.41 -3.35 1.08
C TYR A 30 -2.63 -3.18 0.17
N ALA A 31 -3.60 -2.34 0.54
CA ALA A 31 -4.73 -2.00 -0.34
C ALA A 31 -4.26 -1.36 -1.66
N ASN A 32 -3.27 -0.47 -1.59
CA ASN A 32 -2.64 0.11 -2.78
C ASN A 32 -1.97 -0.97 -3.65
N TYR A 33 -1.29 -1.93 -3.02
CA TYR A 33 -0.70 -3.07 -3.72
C TYR A 33 -1.74 -3.86 -4.52
N LEU A 34 -2.89 -4.20 -3.92
CA LEU A 34 -3.98 -4.89 -4.62
C LEU A 34 -4.45 -4.09 -5.85
N TYR A 35 -4.67 -2.79 -5.69
CA TYR A 35 -5.07 -1.91 -6.80
C TYR A 35 -4.01 -1.86 -7.92
N LEU A 36 -2.74 -1.74 -7.57
CA LEU A 36 -1.65 -1.72 -8.55
C LEU A 36 -1.52 -3.06 -9.29
N THR A 37 -1.72 -4.19 -8.59
CA THR A 37 -1.74 -5.51 -9.25
C THR A 37 -2.89 -5.65 -10.23
N PHE A 38 -4.05 -5.07 -9.91
CA PHE A 38 -5.18 -5.02 -10.82
C PHE A 38 -4.88 -4.18 -12.08
N ILE A 39 -4.21 -3.03 -11.92
CA ILE A 39 -3.77 -2.22 -13.07
C ILE A 39 -2.73 -2.96 -13.90
N LEU A 40 -1.79 -3.67 -13.28
CA LEU A 40 -0.81 -4.47 -14.02
C LEU A 40 -1.46 -5.54 -14.90
N ALA A 41 -2.54 -6.16 -14.40
CA ALA A 41 -3.31 -7.13 -15.17
C ALA A 41 -4.12 -6.45 -16.29
N ASN A 42 -4.89 -5.40 -15.99
CA ASN A 42 -5.97 -4.89 -16.85
C ASN A 42 -5.70 -3.54 -17.54
N GLY A 43 -4.67 -2.80 -17.13
CA GLY A 43 -4.39 -1.44 -17.62
C GLY A 43 -3.73 -1.38 -18.99
N THR A 44 -3.57 -0.17 -19.51
CA THR A 44 -2.83 0.13 -20.75
C THR A 44 -1.31 -0.02 -20.54
N ARG A 45 -0.53 -0.08 -21.63
CA ARG A 45 0.94 -0.22 -21.56
C ARG A 45 1.61 0.85 -20.68
N VAL A 46 1.15 2.09 -20.76
CA VAL A 46 1.67 3.21 -19.95
C VAL A 46 1.33 3.02 -18.48
N GLU A 47 0.06 2.73 -18.17
CA GLU A 47 -0.39 2.48 -16.79
C GLU A 47 0.31 1.27 -16.17
N LYS A 48 0.58 0.22 -16.94
CA LYS A 48 1.34 -0.95 -16.47
C LYS A 48 2.79 -0.58 -16.14
N GLN A 49 3.41 0.28 -16.94
CA GLN A 49 4.78 0.73 -16.69
C GLN A 49 4.87 1.54 -15.39
N ASP A 50 3.91 2.45 -15.16
CA ASP A 50 3.88 3.26 -13.94
C ASP A 50 3.47 2.42 -12.72
N ALA A 51 2.48 1.55 -12.86
CA ALA A 51 2.08 0.63 -11.79
C ALA A 51 3.23 -0.32 -11.37
N SER A 52 4.08 -0.73 -12.31
CA SER A 52 5.26 -1.57 -12.00
C SER A 52 6.25 -0.85 -11.09
N LYS A 53 6.51 0.44 -11.35
CA LYS A 53 7.39 1.25 -10.50
C LYS A 53 6.78 1.45 -9.12
N GLU A 54 5.49 1.76 -9.09
CA GLU A 54 4.77 2.04 -7.85
C GLU A 54 4.60 0.81 -6.97
N LEU A 55 4.50 -0.38 -7.57
CA LEU A 55 4.43 -1.64 -6.84
C LEU A 55 5.69 -1.87 -6.01
N ILE A 56 6.87 -1.60 -6.59
CA ILE A 56 8.17 -1.70 -5.89
C ILE A 56 8.22 -0.72 -4.70
N ILE A 57 7.70 0.50 -4.88
CA ILE A 57 7.63 1.50 -3.81
C ILE A 57 6.70 1.02 -2.69
N CYS A 58 5.52 0.50 -3.04
CA CYS A 58 4.58 -0.04 -2.07
C CYS A 58 5.19 -1.20 -1.26
N GLU A 59 5.91 -2.13 -1.89
CA GLU A 59 6.60 -3.22 -1.19
C GLU A 59 7.65 -2.70 -0.20
N ARG A 60 8.44 -1.69 -0.60
CA ARG A 60 9.42 -1.06 0.30
C ARG A 60 8.74 -0.40 1.49
N LYS A 61 7.63 0.30 1.28
CA LYS A 61 6.85 0.94 2.36
C LYS A 61 6.22 -0.10 3.27
N MET A 62 5.69 -1.20 2.74
CA MET A 62 5.18 -2.31 3.54
C MET A 62 6.28 -2.90 4.44
N LYS A 63 7.48 -3.17 3.89
CA LYS A 63 8.63 -3.65 4.68
C LYS A 63 9.09 -2.66 5.75
N PHE A 64 9.02 -1.36 5.46
CA PHE A 64 9.31 -0.31 6.44
C PHE A 64 8.32 -0.37 7.61
N TRP A 65 7.01 -0.39 7.33
CA TRP A 65 5.99 -0.42 8.37
C TRP A 65 5.96 -1.73 9.16
N GLN A 66 6.36 -2.86 8.56
CA GLN A 66 6.54 -4.12 9.29
C GLN A 66 7.59 -4.03 10.41
N ARG A 67 8.59 -3.15 10.27
CA ARG A 67 9.64 -2.93 11.27
C ARG A 67 9.24 -1.88 12.31
N HIS A 68 8.08 -1.25 12.17
CA HIS A 68 7.65 -0.16 13.03
C HIS A 68 7.29 -0.68 14.43
N PRO A 69 7.65 0.01 15.54
CA PRO A 69 7.36 -0.47 16.90
C PRO A 69 5.86 -0.66 17.19
N ARG A 70 5.01 0.10 16.49
CA ARG A 70 3.54 0.02 16.58
C ARG A 70 2.90 -0.83 15.47
N TYR A 71 3.67 -1.75 14.89
CA TYR A 71 3.14 -2.76 13.97
C TYR A 71 2.76 -4.01 14.76
N VAL A 72 1.49 -4.38 14.65
CA VAL A 72 0.93 -5.60 15.24
C VAL A 72 0.62 -6.55 14.11
N HIS A 73 1.38 -7.64 14.03
CA HIS A 73 1.30 -8.58 12.92
C HIS A 73 -0.07 -9.25 12.81
N GLU A 74 -0.67 -9.66 13.93
CA GLU A 74 -1.97 -10.33 13.95
C GLU A 74 -3.08 -9.43 13.39
N ASP A 75 -3.12 -8.17 13.81
CA ASP A 75 -4.08 -7.19 13.31
C ASP A 75 -3.85 -6.89 11.82
N ALA A 76 -2.58 -6.86 11.39
CA ALA A 76 -2.25 -6.72 9.98
C ALA A 76 -2.75 -7.91 9.15
N MET A 77 -2.61 -9.14 9.64
CA MET A 77 -3.10 -10.33 8.94
C MET A 77 -4.62 -10.37 8.87
N ARG A 78 -5.33 -10.03 9.96
CA ARG A 78 -6.80 -9.89 9.96
C ARG A 78 -7.27 -8.82 8.98
N GLY A 79 -6.60 -7.67 8.96
CA GLY A 79 -6.90 -6.61 8.01
C GLY A 79 -6.63 -7.00 6.55
N ILE A 80 -5.56 -7.77 6.29
CA ILE A 80 -5.30 -8.33 4.95
C ILE A 80 -6.42 -9.28 4.53
N GLU A 81 -6.84 -10.17 5.41
CA GLU A 81 -7.92 -11.11 5.12
C GLU A 81 -9.22 -10.38 4.78
N GLN A 82 -9.57 -9.35 5.57
CA GLN A 82 -10.73 -8.51 5.28
C GLN A 82 -10.58 -7.79 3.93
N LEU A 83 -9.41 -7.18 3.66
CA LEU A 83 -9.16 -6.48 2.40
C LEU A 83 -9.26 -7.41 1.19
N LYS A 84 -8.78 -8.64 1.30
CA LYS A 84 -8.93 -9.64 0.23
C LYS A 84 -10.40 -9.99 0.00
N ARG A 85 -11.15 -10.26 1.06
CA ARG A 85 -12.60 -10.55 0.97
C ARG A 85 -13.37 -9.38 0.33
N ASP A 86 -13.08 -8.15 0.76
CA ASP A 86 -13.70 -6.94 0.20
C ASP A 86 -13.33 -6.74 -1.27
N TRP A 87 -12.10 -7.09 -1.64
CA TRP A 87 -11.62 -7.01 -3.02
C TRP A 87 -12.31 -8.04 -3.92
N ASP A 88 -12.37 -9.29 -3.48
CA ASP A 88 -13.06 -10.37 -4.19
C ASP A 88 -14.55 -10.07 -4.36
N SER A 89 -15.20 -9.51 -3.32
CA SER A 89 -16.59 -9.07 -3.39
C SER A 89 -16.85 -7.91 -4.36
N LYS A 90 -15.83 -7.08 -4.65
CA LYS A 90 -15.96 -5.96 -5.58
C LYS A 90 -15.54 -6.31 -7.02
N ALA A 91 -14.82 -7.40 -7.19
CA ALA A 91 -14.39 -7.91 -8.48
C ALA A 91 -15.41 -8.85 -9.15
N ALA A 92 -16.41 -9.34 -8.39
CA ALA A 92 -17.58 -10.08 -8.87
C ALA A 92 -18.67 -9.13 -9.40
#